data_AF-A0A419V8V3-F1
#
_entry.id   AF-A0A419V8V3-F1
#
_cell.length_a   1.000
_cell.length_b   1.000
_cell.length_c   1.000
_cell.angle_alpha   90.00
_cell.angle_beta   90.00
_cell.angle_gamma   90.00
#
_symmetry.space_group_name_H-M   'P 1'
#
loop_
_entity.id
_entity.type
_entity.pdbx_description
1 polymer ?
#
loop_
_entity_poly.entity_id
_entity_poly.type
_entity_poly.pdbx_seq_one_letter_code
_entity_poly.pdbx_strand_id
1 'polypeptide(L)'
;MINALYEETKQLHDLVTGSDPEGEADREAYLERVNKHLTRRDSLLAEVPSSGTFTAEEQKLGDEMTKMNQVIDACMENVLERWKKDVQQLKAKKQSNKLYQNPYAEPASDGVFFDQKN
;
A
#
# COMPACT_ATOMS: atom_id res chain seq x y z
N MET A 1 29.70 -3.44 -4.67
CA MET A 1 28.46 -4.24 -4.78
C MET A 1 27.57 -4.01 -3.57
N ILE A 2 28.01 -4.35 -2.35
CA ILE A 2 27.23 -4.13 -1.11
C ILE A 2 26.87 -2.66 -0.91
N ASN A 3 27.78 -1.72 -1.18
CA ASN A 3 27.46 -0.29 -1.13
C ASN A 3 26.34 0.11 -2.11
N ALA A 4 26.28 -0.49 -3.30
CA ALA A 4 25.22 -0.19 -4.26
C ALA A 4 23.87 -0.75 -3.78
N LEU A 5 23.89 -1.96 -3.20
CA LEU A 5 22.70 -2.55 -2.59
C LEU A 5 22.20 -1.72 -1.41
N TYR A 6 23.12 -1.21 -0.59
CA TYR A 6 22.83 -0.32 0.52
C TYR A 6 22.16 0.97 0.05
N GLU A 7 22.74 1.64 -0.96
CA GLU A 7 22.17 2.87 -1.51
C GLU A 7 20.79 2.64 -2.13
N GLU A 8 20.57 1.53 -2.84
CA GLU A 8 19.23 1.19 -3.35
C GLU A 8 18.23 0.91 -2.22
N THR A 9 18.66 0.21 -1.17
CA THR A 9 17.81 -0.05 0.00
C THR A 9 17.43 1.25 0.70
N LYS A 10 18.39 2.19 0.82
CA LYS A 10 18.16 3.51 1.39
C LYS A 10 17.22 4.36 0.54
N GLN A 11 17.39 4.38 -0.78
CA GLN A 11 16.49 5.11 -1.67
C GLN A 11 15.05 4.56 -1.61
N LEU A 12 14.90 3.23 -1.57
CA LEU A 12 13.60 2.61 -1.36
C LEU A 12 13.01 2.98 0.00
N HIS A 13 13.82 2.91 1.06
CA HIS A 13 13.41 3.30 2.40
C HIS A 13 12.91 4.76 2.44
N ASP A 14 13.67 5.69 1.87
CA ASP A 14 13.31 7.11 1.82
C ASP A 14 12.04 7.35 1.00
N LEU A 15 11.84 6.59 -0.09
CA LEU A 15 10.62 6.64 -0.90
C LEU A 15 9.39 6.19 -0.10
N VAL A 16 9.47 5.08 0.63
CA VAL A 16 8.31 4.50 1.34
C VAL A 16 8.03 5.16 2.69
N THR A 17 9.04 5.79 3.31
CA THR A 17 8.88 6.61 4.52
C THR A 17 8.49 8.05 4.21
N GLY A 18 8.59 8.46 2.94
CA GLY A 18 8.12 9.74 2.45
C GLY A 18 6.60 9.91 2.51
N SER A 19 6.12 10.96 1.84
CA SER A 19 4.68 11.26 1.78
C SER A 19 3.92 10.24 0.92
N ASP A 20 2.74 9.84 1.40
CA ASP A 20 1.82 8.96 0.68
C ASP A 20 1.30 9.68 -0.59
N PRO A 21 1.34 9.06 -1.78
CA PRO A 21 0.82 9.66 -3.00
C PRO A 21 -0.69 9.96 -2.95
N GLU A 22 -1.07 11.15 -3.41
CA GLU A 22 -2.46 11.60 -3.47
C GLU A 22 -3.05 11.41 -4.87
N GLY A 23 -4.22 10.77 -4.95
CA GLY A 23 -4.89 10.54 -6.23
C GLY A 23 -4.32 9.36 -7.03
N GLU A 24 -5.03 9.00 -8.11
CA GLU A 24 -4.79 7.75 -8.83
C GLU A 24 -3.50 7.76 -9.65
N ALA A 25 -3.21 8.86 -10.35
CA ALA A 25 -2.00 8.99 -11.17
C ALA A 25 -0.70 8.97 -10.33
N ASP A 26 -0.70 9.67 -9.18
CA ASP A 26 0.48 9.70 -8.31
C ASP A 26 0.71 8.36 -7.62
N ARG A 27 -0.36 7.61 -7.32
CA ARG A 27 -0.28 6.24 -6.78
C ARG A 27 0.33 5.28 -7.79
N GLU A 28 -0.06 5.37 -9.06
CA GLU A 28 0.53 4.56 -10.14
C GLU A 28 2.03 4.89 -10.30
N ALA A 29 2.38 6.17 -10.38
CA ALA A 29 3.77 6.62 -10.50
C ALA A 29 4.61 6.25 -9.26
N TYR A 30 4.01 6.23 -8.08
CA TYR A 30 4.65 5.75 -6.86
C TYR A 30 4.91 4.24 -6.93
N LEU A 31 3.92 3.43 -7.33
CA LEU A 31 4.08 1.98 -7.50
C LEU A 31 5.16 1.64 -8.53
N GLU A 32 5.21 2.34 -9.65
CA GLU A 32 6.24 2.15 -10.67
C GLU A 32 7.65 2.40 -10.10
N ARG A 33 7.82 3.49 -9.34
CA ARG A 33 9.10 3.81 -8.68
C ARG A 33 9.49 2.75 -7.65
N VAL A 34 8.55 2.33 -6.80
CA VAL A 34 8.80 1.25 -5.82
C VAL A 34 9.22 -0.04 -6.53
N ASN A 35 8.49 -0.45 -7.56
CA ASN A 35 8.81 -1.66 -8.33
C ASN A 35 10.19 -1.58 -9.00
N LYS A 36 10.56 -0.41 -9.51
CA LYS A 36 11.88 -0.18 -10.10
C LYS A 36 13.00 -0.39 -9.07
N HIS A 37 12.85 0.17 -7.87
CA HIS A 37 13.82 -0.02 -6.80
C HIS A 37 13.89 -1.48 -6.34
N LEU A 38 12.75 -2.15 -6.15
CA LEU A 38 12.70 -3.58 -5.79
C LEU A 38 13.40 -4.45 -6.85
N THR A 39 13.08 -4.25 -8.13
CA THR A 39 13.70 -5.00 -9.24
C THR A 39 15.21 -4.83 -9.28
N ARG A 40 15.68 -3.59 -9.09
CA ARG A 40 17.12 -3.29 -9.06
C ARG A 40 17.80 -3.91 -7.85
N ARG A 41 17.15 -3.85 -6.69
CA ARG A 41 17.63 -4.47 -5.44
C ARG A 41 17.75 -5.98 -5.57
N ASP A 42 16.75 -6.64 -6.14
CA ASP A 42 16.76 -8.09 -6.37
C ASP A 42 17.91 -8.51 -7.29
N SER A 43 18.16 -7.73 -8.34
CA SER A 43 19.30 -7.96 -9.24
C SER A 43 20.64 -7.84 -8.50
N LEU A 44 20.80 -6.82 -7.65
CA LEU A 44 22.00 -6.64 -6.84
C LEU A 44 22.17 -7.73 -5.78
N LEU A 45 21.08 -8.20 -5.15
CA LEU A 45 21.09 -9.30 -4.18
C LEU A 45 21.56 -10.61 -4.82
N ALA A 46 21.15 -10.89 -6.05
CA ALA A 46 21.57 -12.08 -6.78
C ALA A 46 23.08 -12.11 -7.06
N GLU A 47 23.73 -10.95 -7.12
CA GLU A 47 25.18 -10.83 -7.31
C GLU A 47 25.96 -10.99 -6.00
N VAL A 48 25.32 -10.85 -4.83
CA VAL A 48 26.00 -10.97 -3.52
C VAL A 48 26.47 -12.41 -3.31
N PRO A 49 27.78 -12.65 -3.12
CA PRO A 49 28.30 -13.99 -2.93
C PRO A 49 27.76 -14.63 -1.64
N SER A 50 27.07 -15.77 -1.76
CA SER A 50 26.52 -16.48 -0.59
C SER A 50 27.59 -17.15 0.28
N SER A 51 28.83 -17.25 -0.20
CA SER A 51 29.95 -17.97 0.44
C SER A 51 31.15 -17.08 0.77
N GLY A 52 31.01 -15.75 0.70
CA GLY A 52 32.10 -14.81 0.98
C GLY A 52 32.26 -14.46 2.46
N THR A 53 33.49 -14.34 2.93
CA THR A 53 33.79 -13.61 4.17
C THR A 53 33.64 -12.12 3.93
N PHE A 54 32.55 -11.54 4.44
CA PHE A 54 32.31 -10.10 4.44
C PHE A 54 33.26 -9.39 5.41
N THR A 55 33.69 -8.19 5.04
CA THR A 55 34.43 -7.29 5.94
C THR A 55 33.53 -6.79 7.07
N ALA A 56 34.12 -6.28 8.16
CA ALA A 56 33.35 -5.72 9.28
C ALA A 56 32.47 -4.52 8.85
N GLU A 57 32.92 -3.73 7.89
CA GLU A 57 32.15 -2.62 7.31
C GLU A 57 30.92 -3.13 6.54
N GLU A 58 31.10 -4.16 5.71
CA GLU A 58 30.02 -4.77 4.95
C GLU A 58 28.98 -5.46 5.84
N GLN A 59 29.41 -6.11 6.92
CA GLN A 59 28.49 -6.68 7.92
C GLN A 59 27.64 -5.58 8.56
N LYS A 60 28.25 -4.45 8.94
CA LYS A 60 27.53 -3.31 9.51
C LYS A 60 26.48 -2.75 8.53
N LEU A 61 26.84 -2.63 7.26
CA LEU A 61 25.89 -2.22 6.21
C LEU A 61 24.75 -3.25 6.06
N GLY A 62 25.05 -4.55 6.15
CA GLY A 62 24.06 -5.64 6.17
C GLY A 62 23.04 -5.51 7.30
N ASP A 63 23.51 -5.23 8.51
CA ASP A 63 22.65 -5.02 9.69
C ASP A 63 21.75 -3.79 9.51
N GLU A 64 22.30 -2.71 8.95
CA GLU A 64 21.55 -1.47 8.68
C GLU A 64 20.50 -1.68 7.58
N MET A 65 20.83 -2.38 6.49
CA MET A 65 19.88 -2.77 5.45
C MET A 65 18.74 -3.63 6.01
N THR A 66 19.05 -4.56 6.92
CA THR A 66 18.03 -5.41 7.55
C THR A 66 17.02 -4.57 8.35
N LYS A 67 17.51 -3.58 9.11
CA LYS A 67 16.65 -2.64 9.85
C LYS A 67 15.81 -1.79 8.90
N MET A 68 16.41 -1.26 7.82
CA MET A 68 15.68 -0.52 6.81
C MET A 68 14.59 -1.39 6.16
N ASN A 69 14.86 -2.67 5.90
CA ASN A 69 13.87 -3.57 5.29
C ASN A 69 12.67 -3.79 6.21
N GLN A 70 12.87 -3.93 7.53
CA GLN A 70 11.75 -4.03 8.48
C GLN A 70 10.85 -2.79 8.44
N VAL A 71 11.44 -1.60 8.31
CA VAL A 71 10.68 -0.35 8.17
C VAL A 71 9.96 -0.30 6.83
N ILE A 72 10.63 -0.69 5.74
CA ILE A 72 10.04 -0.76 4.41
C ILE A 72 8.80 -1.67 4.41
N ASP A 73 8.92 -2.87 4.97
CA ASP A 73 7.84 -3.85 5.02
C ASP A 73 6.63 -3.28 5.77
N ALA A 74 6.85 -2.71 6.96
CA ALA A 74 5.80 -2.10 7.75
C ALA A 74 5.14 -0.89 7.05
N CYS A 75 5.93 -0.02 6.41
CA CYS A 75 5.39 1.12 5.65
C CYS A 75 4.53 0.66 4.48
N MET A 76 4.98 -0.34 3.72
CA MET A 76 4.26 -0.87 2.56
C MET A 76 2.96 -1.56 2.96
N GLU A 77 2.93 -2.31 4.05
CA GLU A 77 1.71 -2.87 4.62
C GLU A 77 0.70 -1.77 4.98
N ASN A 78 1.16 -0.70 5.64
CA ASN A 78 0.33 0.44 6.01
C ASN A 78 -0.23 1.19 4.79
N VAL A 79 0.57 1.38 3.74
CA VAL A 79 0.12 1.96 2.46
C VAL A 79 -0.98 1.08 1.85
N LEU A 80 -0.76 -0.24 1.77
CA LEU A 80 -1.73 -1.17 1.22
C LEU A 80 -3.06 -1.17 1.99
N GLU A 81 -3.01 -1.15 3.33
CA GLU A 81 -4.21 -1.07 4.16
C GLU A 81 -4.99 0.22 3.94
N ARG A 82 -4.31 1.37 3.85
CA ARG A 82 -4.93 2.67 3.58
C ARG A 82 -5.65 2.67 2.23
N TRP A 83 -4.98 2.22 1.17
CA TRP A 83 -5.60 2.19 -0.16
C TRP A 83 -6.78 1.22 -0.23
N LYS A 84 -6.72 0.07 0.47
CA LYS A 84 -7.88 -0.84 0.61
C LYS A 84 -9.06 -0.14 1.27
N LYS A 85 -8.83 0.61 2.35
CA LYS A 85 -9.87 1.39 3.05
C LYS A 85 -10.46 2.47 2.14
N ASP A 86 -9.64 3.19 1.38
CA ASP A 86 -10.11 4.19 0.42
C ASP A 86 -11.07 3.59 -0.62
N VAL A 87 -10.70 2.45 -1.21
CA VAL A 87 -11.55 1.74 -2.17
C VAL A 87 -12.88 1.32 -1.54
N GLN A 88 -12.86 0.84 -0.30
CA GLN A 88 -14.08 0.46 0.44
C GLN A 88 -14.97 1.68 0.72
N GLN A 89 -14.39 2.80 1.15
CA GLN A 89 -15.12 4.04 1.41
C GLN A 89 -15.75 4.61 0.12
N LEU A 90 -15.05 4.55 -1.01
CA LEU A 90 -15.60 4.97 -2.30
C LEU A 90 -16.81 4.11 -2.70
N LYS A 91 -16.77 2.79 -2.45
CA LYS A 91 -17.90 1.89 -2.69
C LYS A 91 -19.09 2.21 -1.78
N ALA A 92 -18.84 2.42 -0.48
CA ALA A 92 -19.87 2.77 0.49
C ALA A 92 -20.54 4.12 0.16
N LYS A 93 -19.77 5.15 -0.22
CA LYS A 93 -20.30 6.45 -0.65
C LYS A 93 -21.19 6.33 -1.89
N LYS A 94 -20.85 5.45 -2.84
CA LYS A 94 -21.69 5.16 -4.02
C LYS A 94 -23.00 4.45 -3.64
N GLN A 95 -22.96 3.51 -2.69
CA GLN A 95 -24.18 2.84 -2.19
C GLN A 95 -25.09 3.81 -1.43
N SER A 96 -24.52 4.62 -0.54
CA SER A 96 -25.27 5.64 0.21
C SER A 96 -25.92 6.66 -0.72
N ASN A 97 -25.20 7.18 -1.73
CA ASN A 97 -25.80 8.12 -2.70
C ASN A 97 -26.97 7.50 -3.49
N LYS A 98 -26.90 6.20 -3.83
CA LYS A 98 -28.02 5.50 -4.49
C LYS A 98 -29.26 5.36 -3.58
N LEU A 99 -29.07 5.16 -2.27
CA LEU A 99 -30.17 5.08 -1.30
C LEU A 99 -30.87 6.44 -1.11
N TYR A 100 -30.11 7.54 -1.12
CA TYR A 100 -30.67 8.89 -1.00
C TYR A 100 -31.32 9.42 -2.29
N GLN A 101 -30.90 8.94 -3.46
CA GLN A 101 -31.54 9.30 -4.74
C GLN A 101 -32.87 8.59 -4.99
N ASN A 102 -33.30 7.68 -4.12
CA ASN A 102 -34.59 7.00 -4.27
C ASN A 102 -35.49 7.11 -3.01
N PRO A 103 -36.01 8.30 -2.68
CA PRO A 103 -36.97 8.48 -1.57
C PRO A 103 -38.31 7.78 -1.77
N TYR A 104 -38.53 7.17 -2.95
CA TYR A 104 -39.79 6.54 -3.36
C TYR A 104 -39.61 5.10 -3.88
N ALA A 105 -38.48 4.45 -3.61
CA ALA A 105 -38.42 2.99 -3.72
C ALA A 105 -39.19 2.40 -2.55
N GLU A 106 -40.51 2.31 -2.73
CA GLU A 106 -41.42 1.62 -1.83
C GLU A 106 -40.85 0.25 -1.43
N PRO A 107 -40.86 -0.13 -0.14
CA PRO A 107 -40.92 -1.54 0.19
C PRO A 107 -42.24 -2.03 -0.40
N ALA A 108 -42.17 -3.06 -1.26
CA ALA A 108 -43.35 -3.72 -1.80
C ALA A 108 -44.41 -3.90 -0.70
N SER A 109 -45.55 -3.24 -0.89
CA SER A 109 -46.72 -3.34 -0.05
C SER A 109 -47.30 -4.75 -0.19
N ASP A 110 -46.76 -5.70 0.55
CA ASP A 110 -47.47 -6.94 0.84
C ASP A 110 -48.20 -6.74 2.18
N GLY A 111 -49.52 -6.80 2.07
CA GLY A 111 -50.43 -5.95 2.84
C GLY A 111 -50.57 -6.25 4.32
N VAL A 112 -50.91 -5.22 5.08
CA VAL A 112 -51.75 -5.36 6.28
C VAL A 112 -52.71 -4.17 6.35
N PHE A 113 -54.00 -4.49 6.25
CA PHE A 113 -55.14 -3.63 6.54
C PHE A 113 -55.06 -3.09 7.96
N PHE A 114 -55.36 -1.80 8.14
CA PHE A 114 -56.01 -1.34 9.37
C PHE A 114 -57.23 -0.48 8.98
N ASP A 115 -58.38 -1.13 9.04
CA ASP A 115 -59.68 -0.51 9.24
C ASP A 115 -59.65 0.25 10.58
N GLN A 116 -60.01 1.52 10.59
CA GLN A 116 -60.95 2.07 11.57
C GLN A 116 -61.31 3.54 11.28
N LYS A 117 -62.60 3.70 10.93
CA LYS A 117 -63.47 4.88 11.07
C LYS A 117 -63.06 5.94 12.11
N ASN A 118 -63.02 7.20 11.69
CA ASN A 118 -64.02 8.27 11.96
C ASN A 118 -63.56 9.60 11.37
#